data_AF-A0A382US88-F1
#
_entry.id   AF-A0A382US88-F1
#
_cell.length_a   1.000
_cell.length_b   1.000
_cell.length_c   1.000
_cell.angle_alpha   90.00
_cell.angle_beta   90.00
_cell.angle_gamma   90.00
#
_symmetry.space_group_name_H-M   'P 1'
#
loop_
_entity.id
_entity.type
_entity.pdbx_description
1 polymer ?
#
loop_
_entity_poly.entity_id
_entity_poly.type
_entity_poly.pdbx_seq_one_letter_code
_entity_poly.pdbx_strand_id
1 'polypeptide(L)'
;RDLDVSGATTYDMYRPNYSASSTANSGATTLFDSTFYFMTSAYRVYKVLENNGNSAWTAAEPTTTTAAPFTTGGYTIKYMFTLSTTQVQNFLTPDFIPTLTTAESGNGREDGGLDIVKVTTAGLSLVGGSAWNITSDRIVVNVPVRGDGTGALCSVTIGGTDGSADGTITACAVTTEGSGYTHGAVITADIIEQHNIQNSGSVLSFSTAPVFEVIIGPDGGHGTNPARELGGHFCLTDVKLQQTEAFDFSVVNDFRQIGIVRNPYSYGTTSNFTGSTCRQTYAVKLASNSG
;
A
#
# COMPACT_ATOMS: atom_id res chain seq x y z
N ARG A 1 3.19 -4.33 12.31
CA ARG A 1 2.25 -4.62 13.42
C ARG A 1 1.48 -5.88 13.10
N ASP A 2 1.21 -6.72 14.09
CA ASP A 2 0.35 -7.89 13.90
C ASP A 2 -1.12 -7.47 13.70
N LEU A 3 -1.88 -8.33 13.02
CA LEU A 3 -3.31 -8.17 12.85
C LEU A 3 -4.01 -8.38 14.20
N ASP A 4 -4.85 -7.44 14.58
CA ASP A 4 -5.72 -7.52 15.75
C ASP A 4 -7.15 -7.86 15.30
N VAL A 5 -7.57 -9.09 15.59
CA VAL A 5 -8.91 -9.60 15.28
C VAL A 5 -9.91 -9.41 16.42
N SER A 6 -9.54 -8.71 17.50
CA SER A 6 -10.43 -8.49 18.65
C SER A 6 -11.53 -7.45 18.40
N GLY A 7 -11.48 -6.73 17.28
CA GLY A 7 -12.39 -5.60 17.04
C GLY A 7 -11.97 -4.29 17.68
N ALA A 8 -10.77 -4.21 18.27
CA ALA A 8 -10.31 -3.02 18.98
C ALA A 8 -9.43 -2.07 18.12
N THR A 9 -8.83 -2.57 17.04
CA THR A 9 -7.90 -1.79 16.23
C THR A 9 -8.55 -1.30 14.93
N THR A 10 -8.50 0.02 14.73
CA THR A 10 -8.68 0.65 13.41
C THR A 10 -7.31 0.86 12.78
N TYR A 11 -7.14 0.39 11.55
CA TYR A 11 -5.95 0.65 10.76
C TYR A 11 -6.14 1.92 9.92
N ASP A 12 -5.05 2.59 9.60
CA ASP A 12 -5.08 3.69 8.63
C ASP A 12 -5.17 3.14 7.20
N MET A 13 -5.58 3.97 6.26
CA MET A 13 -5.48 3.65 4.85
C MET A 13 -4.13 4.08 4.28
N TYR A 14 -3.69 3.43 3.21
CA TYR A 14 -2.65 3.97 2.37
C TYR A 14 -3.16 5.26 1.72
N ARG A 15 -2.50 6.37 2.04
CA ARG A 15 -2.79 7.68 1.45
C ARG A 15 -1.51 8.51 1.46
N PRO A 16 -0.89 8.79 0.30
CA PRO A 16 0.45 9.37 0.26
C PRO A 16 0.52 10.85 0.63
N ASN A 17 -0.62 11.56 0.58
CA ASN A 17 -0.71 13.01 0.81
C ASN A 17 -1.10 13.40 2.24
N TYR A 18 -0.86 12.53 3.24
CA TYR A 18 -0.99 12.92 4.63
C TYR A 18 -0.15 14.17 4.93
N SER A 19 -0.71 15.04 5.77
CA SER A 19 -0.09 16.30 6.16
C SER A 19 -0.69 16.81 7.48
N ALA A 20 -0.16 17.91 8.02
CA ALA A 20 -0.71 18.52 9.24
C ALA A 20 -2.18 18.97 9.12
N SER A 21 -2.67 19.24 7.91
CA SER A 21 -4.07 19.61 7.64
C SER A 21 -4.93 18.44 7.16
N SER A 22 -4.34 17.27 6.94
CA SER A 22 -5.04 16.07 6.49
C SER A 22 -4.35 14.85 7.10
N THR A 23 -4.71 14.53 8.33
CA THR A 23 -4.10 13.44 9.10
C THR A 23 -4.74 12.10 8.76
N ALA A 24 -4.03 11.02 9.09
CA ALA A 24 -4.60 9.69 9.20
C ALA A 24 -5.58 9.60 10.38
N ASN A 25 -6.32 8.49 10.49
CA ASN A 25 -7.23 8.27 11.61
C ASN A 25 -6.48 8.11 12.94
N SER A 26 -5.28 7.52 12.90
CA SER A 26 -4.34 7.48 14.02
C SER A 26 -3.77 8.84 14.43
N GLY A 27 -4.02 9.90 13.65
CA GLY A 27 -3.41 11.22 13.84
C GLY A 27 -2.05 11.39 13.15
N ALA A 28 -1.53 10.37 12.47
CA ALA A 28 -0.29 10.46 11.71
C ALA A 28 -0.37 11.57 10.62
N THR A 29 0.71 12.33 10.46
CA THR A 29 0.83 13.40 9.46
C THR A 29 1.69 13.00 8.26
N THR A 30 2.27 11.80 8.30
CA THR A 30 3.01 11.19 7.20
C THR A 30 2.52 9.76 6.98
N LEU A 31 2.70 9.20 5.78
CA LEU A 31 2.30 7.83 5.49
C LEU A 31 3.06 6.80 6.31
N PHE A 32 4.36 6.97 6.50
CA PHE A 32 5.19 5.97 7.16
C PHE A 32 5.05 5.96 8.68
N ASP A 33 4.48 7.02 9.27
CA ASP A 33 4.06 7.05 10.68
C ASP A 33 2.64 6.49 10.88
N SER A 34 1.90 6.22 9.80
CA SER A 34 0.53 5.69 9.87
C SER A 34 0.50 4.16 9.96
N THR A 35 -0.65 3.62 10.36
CA THR A 35 -0.87 2.18 10.60
C THR A 35 -1.49 1.47 9.41
N PHE A 36 -0.99 1.69 8.20
CA PHE A 36 -1.62 1.26 6.93
C PHE A 36 -1.29 -0.17 6.47
N TYR A 37 -0.72 -1.01 7.33
CA TYR A 37 -0.43 -2.40 7.02
C TYR A 37 -0.46 -3.27 8.28
N PHE A 38 -0.66 -4.56 8.09
CA PHE A 38 -0.62 -5.54 9.17
C PHE A 38 -0.07 -6.89 8.68
N MET A 39 0.35 -7.72 9.63
CA MET A 39 0.77 -9.09 9.41
C MET A 39 -0.17 -10.07 10.12
N THR A 40 -0.66 -11.07 9.42
CA THR A 40 -1.51 -12.13 10.01
C THR A 40 -0.68 -13.14 10.81
N SER A 41 -1.31 -13.98 11.62
CA SER A 41 -0.67 -15.11 12.31
C SER A 41 0.06 -16.09 11.38
N ALA A 42 -0.34 -16.16 10.11
CA ALA A 42 0.30 -16.96 9.06
C ALA A 42 1.42 -16.19 8.30
N TYR A 43 1.94 -15.10 8.87
CA TYR A 43 3.02 -14.27 8.32
C TYR A 43 2.75 -13.65 6.93
N ARG A 44 1.47 -13.53 6.55
CA ARG A 44 1.05 -12.75 5.38
C ARG A 44 0.98 -11.28 5.75
N VAL A 45 1.62 -10.44 4.96
CA VAL A 45 1.59 -8.99 5.10
C VAL A 45 0.62 -8.40 4.09
N TYR A 46 -0.30 -7.59 4.59
CA TYR A 46 -1.29 -6.88 3.78
C TYR A 46 -1.15 -5.38 3.97
N LYS A 47 -1.34 -4.66 2.87
CA LYS A 47 -1.49 -3.20 2.85
C LYS A 47 -2.97 -2.85 2.86
N VAL A 48 -3.36 -1.90 3.69
CA VAL A 48 -4.72 -1.34 3.72
C VAL A 48 -4.82 -0.24 2.69
N LEU A 49 -5.71 -0.37 1.72
CA LEU A 49 -5.98 0.66 0.71
C LEU A 49 -7.17 1.53 1.09
N GLU A 50 -8.19 0.97 1.74
CA GLU A 50 -9.32 1.71 2.32
C GLU A 50 -9.68 1.07 3.68
N ASN A 51 -10.00 1.91 4.66
CA ASN A 51 -10.09 1.54 6.07
C ASN A 51 -11.52 1.52 6.63
N ASN A 52 -12.50 1.11 5.82
CA ASN A 52 -13.90 0.94 6.18
C ASN A 52 -14.49 2.19 6.86
N GLY A 53 -14.22 3.37 6.32
CA GLY A 53 -14.67 4.63 6.92
C GLY A 53 -14.18 4.84 8.37
N ASN A 54 -12.97 4.39 8.69
CA ASN A 54 -12.34 4.44 10.01
C ASN A 54 -12.94 3.49 11.08
N SER A 55 -13.63 2.43 10.64
CA SER A 55 -14.17 1.42 11.57
C SER A 55 -13.11 0.40 11.98
N ALA A 56 -13.21 -0.18 13.18
CA ALA A 56 -12.28 -1.21 13.63
C ALA A 56 -12.37 -2.49 12.78
N TRP A 57 -11.26 -3.22 12.68
CA TRP A 57 -11.22 -4.50 11.98
C TRP A 57 -11.96 -5.58 12.79
N THR A 58 -13.01 -6.18 12.20
CA THR A 58 -13.84 -7.21 12.85
C THR A 58 -13.91 -8.53 12.08
N ALA A 59 -13.20 -8.63 10.94
CA ALA A 59 -13.19 -9.82 10.12
C ALA A 59 -12.16 -10.86 10.61
N ALA A 60 -12.31 -12.10 10.12
CA ALA A 60 -11.26 -13.11 10.26
C ALA A 60 -9.99 -12.70 9.48
N GLU A 61 -8.86 -13.34 9.80
CA GLU A 61 -7.62 -13.09 9.07
C GLU A 61 -7.78 -13.39 7.57
N PRO A 62 -7.32 -12.48 6.68
CA PRO A 62 -7.39 -12.71 5.24
C PRO A 62 -6.42 -13.80 4.78
N THR A 63 -6.86 -14.61 3.83
CA THR A 63 -6.08 -15.73 3.26
C THR A 63 -5.69 -15.54 1.79
N THR A 64 -6.31 -14.59 1.10
CA THR A 64 -6.10 -14.32 -0.33
C THR A 64 -4.68 -13.81 -0.60
N THR A 65 -4.02 -14.39 -1.60
CA THR A 65 -2.64 -14.03 -2.00
C THR A 65 -2.54 -13.54 -3.44
N THR A 66 -3.64 -13.02 -4.00
CA THR A 66 -3.70 -12.51 -5.37
C THR A 66 -3.13 -11.09 -5.50
N ALA A 67 -2.67 -10.72 -6.69
CA ALA A 67 -2.17 -9.38 -7.00
C ALA A 67 -3.23 -8.28 -6.81
N ALA A 68 -4.47 -8.57 -7.18
CA ALA A 68 -5.59 -7.64 -7.10
C ALA A 68 -6.01 -7.41 -5.63
N PRO A 69 -6.27 -6.15 -5.23
CA PRO A 69 -6.92 -5.82 -3.98
C PRO A 69 -8.30 -6.44 -3.89
N PHE A 70 -8.73 -6.70 -2.66
CA PHE A 70 -10.01 -7.30 -2.38
C PHE A 70 -10.59 -6.71 -1.11
N THR A 71 -11.92 -6.78 -0.99
CA THR A 71 -12.65 -6.28 0.17
C THR A 71 -12.90 -7.40 1.17
N THR A 72 -12.64 -7.15 2.45
CA THR A 72 -12.97 -8.04 3.57
C THR A 72 -13.19 -7.21 4.83
N GLY A 73 -14.21 -7.53 5.62
CA GLY A 73 -14.54 -6.76 6.84
C GLY A 73 -14.84 -5.28 6.58
N GLY A 74 -15.25 -4.92 5.36
CA GLY A 74 -15.46 -3.54 4.92
C GLY A 74 -14.17 -2.80 4.51
N TYR A 75 -12.99 -3.37 4.76
CA TYR A 75 -11.71 -2.83 4.32
C TYR A 75 -11.42 -3.27 2.90
N THR A 76 -10.75 -2.41 2.11
CA THR A 76 -10.08 -2.85 0.87
C THR A 76 -8.61 -3.02 1.14
N ILE A 77 -8.09 -4.23 0.96
CA ILE A 77 -6.71 -4.57 1.27
C ILE A 77 -6.03 -5.23 0.07
N LYS A 78 -4.71 -5.14 0.04
CA LYS A 78 -3.87 -5.79 -0.95
C LYS A 78 -2.85 -6.68 -0.26
N TYR A 79 -2.74 -7.92 -0.75
CA TYR A 79 -1.66 -8.81 -0.38
C TYR A 79 -0.31 -8.27 -0.87
N MET A 80 0.68 -8.19 0.02
CA MET A 80 2.03 -7.73 -0.30
C MET A 80 2.98 -8.90 -0.45
N PHE A 81 3.10 -9.70 0.61
CA PHE A 81 3.92 -10.90 0.62
C PHE A 81 3.62 -11.83 1.81
N THR A 82 4.24 -13.01 1.84
CA THR A 82 4.29 -13.95 2.95
C THR A 82 5.73 -14.26 3.30
N LEU A 83 6.06 -14.15 4.58
CA LEU A 83 7.38 -14.55 5.04
C LEU A 83 7.49 -16.07 5.09
N SER A 84 8.56 -16.59 4.49
CA SER A 84 8.96 -17.99 4.67
C SER A 84 9.36 -18.25 6.13
N THR A 85 9.29 -19.51 6.54
CA THR A 85 9.71 -19.94 7.88
C THR A 85 11.16 -19.56 8.20
N THR A 86 12.06 -19.65 7.22
CA THR A 86 13.47 -19.21 7.37
C THR A 86 13.58 -17.70 7.59
N GLN A 87 12.82 -16.88 6.86
CA GLN A 87 12.84 -15.43 7.06
C GLN A 87 12.29 -15.05 8.44
N VAL A 88 11.25 -15.75 8.90
CA VAL A 88 10.70 -15.56 10.24
C VAL A 88 11.75 -15.89 11.29
N GLN A 89 12.39 -17.06 11.19
CA GLN A 89 13.40 -17.51 12.16
C GLN A 89 14.62 -16.57 12.24
N ASN A 90 15.05 -16.03 11.10
CA ASN A 90 16.29 -15.27 11.02
C ASN A 90 16.09 -13.76 11.24
N PHE A 91 14.91 -13.22 10.89
CA PHE A 91 14.73 -11.77 10.76
C PHE A 91 13.46 -11.21 11.40
N LEU A 92 12.46 -12.01 11.76
CA LEU A 92 11.28 -11.46 12.44
C LEU A 92 11.61 -11.18 13.91
N THR A 93 11.35 -9.96 14.36
CA THR A 93 11.48 -9.57 15.77
C THR A 93 10.19 -8.91 16.26
N PRO A 94 10.02 -8.70 17.59
CA PRO A 94 8.86 -7.96 18.10
C PRO A 94 8.70 -6.56 17.50
N ASP A 95 9.80 -5.92 17.10
CA ASP A 95 9.81 -4.54 16.61
C ASP A 95 9.92 -4.43 15.07
N PHE A 96 10.40 -5.48 14.40
CA PHE A 96 10.68 -5.44 12.96
C PHE A 96 10.09 -6.62 12.20
N ILE A 97 9.37 -6.30 11.13
CA ILE A 97 8.93 -7.24 10.10
C ILE A 97 9.89 -7.11 8.91
N PRO A 98 10.59 -8.18 8.48
CA PRO A 98 11.41 -8.12 7.27
C PRO A 98 10.53 -7.88 6.04
N THR A 99 11.04 -7.11 5.08
CA THR A 99 10.33 -6.77 3.85
C THR A 99 11.09 -7.25 2.62
N LEU A 100 10.36 -7.63 1.58
CA LEU A 100 10.94 -8.01 0.30
C LEU A 100 11.29 -6.76 -0.52
N THR A 101 12.39 -6.80 -1.26
CA THR A 101 12.81 -5.71 -2.15
C THR A 101 12.21 -5.82 -3.56
N THR A 102 11.50 -6.90 -3.85
CA THR A 102 10.85 -7.20 -5.13
C THR A 102 9.47 -7.82 -4.89
N ALA A 103 8.62 -7.78 -5.90
CA ALA A 103 7.28 -8.37 -5.86
C ALA A 103 7.32 -9.88 -5.56
N GLU A 104 6.49 -10.34 -4.63
CA GLU A 104 6.32 -11.77 -4.43
C GLU A 104 5.49 -12.38 -5.55
N SER A 105 6.04 -13.42 -6.21
CA SER A 105 5.31 -14.23 -7.19
C SER A 105 4.64 -13.42 -8.31
N GLY A 106 5.20 -12.26 -8.68
CA GLY A 106 4.62 -11.39 -9.70
C GLY A 106 3.35 -10.65 -9.28
N ASN A 107 3.02 -10.59 -7.99
CA ASN A 107 1.83 -9.91 -7.47
C ASN A 107 1.93 -8.36 -7.43
N GLY A 108 2.90 -7.80 -8.15
CA GLY A 108 2.98 -6.37 -8.40
C GLY A 108 1.81 -5.91 -9.27
N ARG A 109 1.35 -4.68 -9.05
CA ARG A 109 0.35 -4.03 -9.90
C ARG A 109 1.05 -3.12 -10.90
N GLU A 110 0.31 -2.78 -11.95
CA GLU A 110 0.79 -1.84 -12.96
C GLU A 110 0.98 -0.44 -12.37
N ASP A 111 1.94 0.29 -12.94
CA ASP A 111 2.23 1.65 -12.53
C ASP A 111 1.06 2.59 -12.85
N GLY A 112 0.69 3.42 -11.87
CA GLY A 112 -0.43 4.35 -11.99
C GLY A 112 -1.81 3.69 -12.18
N GLY A 113 -1.98 2.40 -11.86
CA GLY A 113 -3.29 1.77 -11.76
C GLY A 113 -4.05 2.29 -10.53
N LEU A 114 -5.33 2.64 -10.72
CA LEU A 114 -6.18 3.18 -9.65
C LEU A 114 -6.94 2.05 -8.94
N ASP A 115 -6.99 2.12 -7.60
CA ASP A 115 -7.75 1.17 -6.78
C ASP A 115 -8.83 1.86 -5.94
N ILE A 116 -8.53 3.04 -5.39
CA ILE A 116 -9.40 3.72 -4.42
C ILE A 116 -9.74 5.14 -4.88
N VAL A 117 -11.03 5.46 -4.83
CA VAL A 117 -11.54 6.84 -4.92
C VAL A 117 -12.37 7.12 -3.67
N LYS A 118 -11.90 8.04 -2.85
CA LYS A 118 -12.58 8.43 -1.61
C LYS A 118 -13.60 9.52 -1.87
N VAL A 119 -14.77 9.41 -1.25
CA VAL A 119 -15.76 10.49 -1.18
C VAL A 119 -15.37 11.38 0.01
N THR A 120 -14.89 12.60 -0.25
CA THR A 120 -14.49 13.55 0.80
C THR A 120 -15.61 14.52 1.15
N THR A 121 -16.56 14.72 0.24
CA THR A 121 -17.82 15.43 0.49
C THR A 121 -18.92 14.72 -0.27
N ALA A 122 -19.94 14.24 0.43
CA ALA A 122 -21.01 13.44 -0.17
C ALA A 122 -21.88 14.22 -1.16
N GLY A 123 -21.93 15.56 -1.06
CA GLY A 123 -22.82 16.38 -1.87
C GLY A 123 -24.30 16.07 -1.64
N LEU A 124 -25.17 16.69 -2.43
CA LEU A 124 -26.61 16.41 -2.41
C LEU A 124 -27.18 16.48 -3.82
N SER A 125 -27.63 15.32 -4.29
CA SER A 125 -28.22 15.11 -5.61
C SER A 125 -29.66 15.59 -5.63
N LEU A 126 -30.07 16.12 -6.78
CA LEU A 126 -31.43 16.52 -7.10
C LEU A 126 -31.85 15.85 -8.39
N VAL A 127 -33.14 15.63 -8.55
CA VAL A 127 -33.72 15.10 -9.79
C VAL A 127 -34.71 16.11 -10.37
N GLY A 128 -34.46 16.50 -11.62
CA GLY A 128 -35.27 17.54 -12.30
C GLY A 128 -35.27 18.88 -11.56
N GLY A 129 -34.20 19.19 -10.82
CA GLY A 129 -34.10 20.39 -9.98
C GLY A 129 -34.90 20.35 -8.67
N SER A 130 -35.57 19.25 -8.36
CA SER A 130 -36.31 19.04 -7.10
C SER A 130 -35.56 18.09 -6.17
N ALA A 131 -36.03 17.99 -4.92
CA ALA A 131 -35.48 17.08 -3.92
C ALA A 131 -35.37 15.64 -4.47
N TRP A 132 -34.33 14.94 -4.07
CA TRP A 132 -34.14 13.54 -4.43
C TRP A 132 -35.35 12.71 -3.98
N ASN A 133 -35.98 12.01 -4.91
CA ASN A 133 -37.17 11.19 -4.66
C ASN A 133 -37.06 9.79 -5.28
N ILE A 134 -35.82 9.31 -5.45
CA ILE A 134 -35.56 7.98 -5.97
C ILE A 134 -35.45 7.02 -4.79
N THR A 135 -36.35 6.04 -4.76
CA THR A 135 -36.55 5.10 -3.65
C THR A 135 -35.32 4.26 -3.34
N SER A 136 -34.76 3.58 -4.35
CA SER A 136 -33.57 2.73 -4.20
C SER A 136 -32.29 3.46 -4.56
N ASP A 137 -31.16 2.96 -4.06
CA ASP A 137 -29.83 3.44 -4.44
C ASP A 137 -29.66 3.45 -5.96
N ARG A 138 -29.05 4.52 -6.47
CA ARG A 138 -28.73 4.68 -7.88
C ARG A 138 -27.23 4.57 -8.08
N ILE A 139 -26.81 3.58 -8.87
CA ILE A 139 -25.41 3.39 -9.24
C ILE A 139 -25.21 3.96 -10.65
N VAL A 140 -24.42 5.03 -10.75
CA VAL A 140 -23.99 5.61 -12.02
C VAL A 140 -22.68 4.95 -12.41
N VAL A 141 -22.69 4.14 -13.47
CA VAL A 141 -21.50 3.40 -13.93
C VAL A 141 -20.74 4.16 -15.02
N ASN A 142 -19.57 3.67 -15.42
CA ASN A 142 -18.76 4.19 -16.52
C ASN A 142 -18.39 5.68 -16.37
N VAL A 143 -18.30 6.19 -15.15
CA VAL A 143 -17.84 7.54 -14.88
C VAL A 143 -16.32 7.56 -15.09
N PRO A 144 -15.78 8.33 -16.05
CA PRO A 144 -14.34 8.39 -16.26
C PRO A 144 -13.63 9.07 -15.08
N VAL A 145 -12.44 8.55 -14.76
CA VAL A 145 -11.48 9.28 -13.93
C VAL A 145 -10.59 10.11 -14.85
N ARG A 146 -10.75 11.44 -14.80
CA ARG A 146 -9.95 12.39 -15.59
C ARG A 146 -8.56 12.51 -14.97
N GLY A 147 -7.53 12.76 -15.77
CA GLY A 147 -6.16 12.86 -15.29
C GLY A 147 -5.14 12.75 -16.42
N ASP A 148 -3.91 12.41 -16.06
CA ASP A 148 -2.81 12.15 -16.98
C ASP A 148 -2.69 10.68 -17.41
N GLY A 149 -3.34 9.77 -16.69
CA GLY A 149 -3.43 8.36 -17.05
C GLY A 149 -4.52 8.07 -18.08
N THR A 150 -4.68 6.78 -18.37
CA THR A 150 -5.63 6.32 -19.40
C THR A 150 -6.53 5.20 -18.91
N GLY A 151 -7.78 5.21 -19.36
CA GLY A 151 -8.69 4.06 -19.26
C GLY A 151 -9.33 3.80 -17.91
N ALA A 152 -9.12 4.62 -16.88
CA ALA A 152 -9.76 4.40 -15.59
C ALA A 152 -11.23 4.83 -15.60
N LEU A 153 -12.08 3.96 -15.04
CA LEU A 153 -13.52 4.17 -14.89
C LEU A 153 -13.91 3.84 -13.46
N CYS A 154 -14.93 4.51 -12.96
CA CYS A 154 -15.55 4.24 -11.67
C CYS A 154 -17.07 4.18 -11.76
N SER A 155 -17.68 3.62 -10.72
CA SER A 155 -19.10 3.74 -10.43
C SER A 155 -19.32 4.62 -9.21
N VAL A 156 -20.36 5.45 -9.24
CA VAL A 156 -20.75 6.34 -8.15
C VAL A 156 -22.14 5.96 -7.65
N THR A 157 -22.26 5.70 -6.35
CA THR A 157 -23.54 5.33 -5.72
C THR A 157 -24.16 6.56 -5.05
N ILE A 158 -25.41 6.85 -5.43
CA ILE A 158 -26.27 7.87 -4.83
C ILE A 158 -27.32 7.16 -3.97
N GLY A 159 -27.42 7.52 -2.70
CA GLY A 159 -28.37 6.89 -1.76
C GLY A 159 -29.83 7.14 -2.14
N GLY A 160 -30.66 6.10 -2.02
CA GLY A 160 -32.11 6.20 -2.18
C GLY A 160 -32.84 6.71 -0.94
N THR A 161 -34.14 7.01 -1.07
CA THR A 161 -34.99 7.48 0.04
C THR A 161 -35.46 6.40 1.01
N ASP A 162 -35.27 5.12 0.68
CA ASP A 162 -35.57 4.01 1.61
C ASP A 162 -34.50 3.88 2.72
N GLY A 163 -33.42 4.64 2.62
CA GLY A 163 -32.30 4.64 3.57
C GLY A 163 -32.22 5.91 4.41
N SER A 164 -31.00 6.23 4.85
CA SER A 164 -30.68 7.49 5.54
C SER A 164 -29.73 8.37 4.71
N ALA A 165 -29.61 8.08 3.41
CA ALA A 165 -28.61 8.65 2.51
C ALA A 165 -29.23 9.38 1.31
N ASP A 166 -30.50 9.78 1.42
CA ASP A 166 -31.34 10.38 0.38
C ASP A 166 -30.60 11.42 -0.48
N GLY A 167 -30.21 11.01 -1.68
CA GLY A 167 -29.53 11.85 -2.66
C GLY A 167 -28.06 12.14 -2.36
N THR A 168 -27.50 11.67 -1.25
CA THR A 168 -26.08 11.84 -0.92
C THR A 168 -25.24 10.77 -1.62
N ILE A 169 -24.00 11.11 -1.99
CA ILE A 169 -23.06 10.13 -2.55
C ILE A 169 -22.52 9.26 -1.41
N THR A 170 -22.77 7.96 -1.48
CA THR A 170 -22.40 7.00 -0.43
C THR A 170 -21.11 6.25 -0.76
N ALA A 171 -20.79 6.08 -2.04
CA ALA A 171 -19.60 5.37 -2.48
C ALA A 171 -19.13 5.80 -3.87
N CYS A 172 -17.82 5.65 -4.10
CA CYS A 172 -17.21 5.67 -5.42
C CYS A 172 -16.26 4.47 -5.49
N ALA A 173 -16.44 3.60 -6.49
CA ALA A 173 -15.65 2.38 -6.64
C ALA A 173 -15.01 2.36 -8.02
N VAL A 174 -13.70 2.09 -8.08
CA VAL A 174 -12.99 1.91 -9.35
C VAL A 174 -13.47 0.61 -9.99
N THR A 175 -13.98 0.70 -11.22
CA THR A 175 -14.46 -0.45 -12.00
C THR A 175 -13.47 -0.86 -13.09
N THR A 176 -12.58 0.06 -13.49
CA THR A 176 -11.45 -0.21 -14.37
C THR A 176 -10.27 0.60 -13.87
N GLU A 177 -9.17 -0.08 -13.53
CA GLU A 177 -8.00 0.53 -12.89
C GLU A 177 -7.30 1.60 -13.75
N GLY A 178 -7.33 1.42 -15.08
CA GLY A 178 -6.52 2.20 -15.99
C GLY A 178 -5.02 2.04 -15.75
N SER A 179 -4.21 2.95 -16.29
CA SER A 179 -2.76 2.92 -16.13
C SER A 179 -2.13 4.31 -16.26
N GLY A 180 -0.98 4.49 -15.62
CA GLY A 180 -0.14 5.69 -15.77
C GLY A 180 -0.69 6.95 -15.10
N TYR A 181 -1.64 6.85 -14.19
CA TYR A 181 -2.12 8.00 -13.42
C TYR A 181 -1.08 8.41 -12.37
N THR A 182 -0.64 9.67 -12.41
CA THR A 182 0.07 10.32 -11.30
C THR A 182 -0.80 11.37 -10.61
N HIS A 183 -1.92 11.73 -11.24
CA HIS A 183 -2.98 12.55 -10.67
C HIS A 183 -4.30 12.25 -11.37
N GLY A 184 -5.40 12.26 -10.61
CA GLY A 184 -6.73 11.98 -11.14
C GLY A 184 -7.84 12.71 -10.40
N ALA A 185 -8.97 12.92 -11.07
CA ALA A 185 -10.16 13.53 -10.51
C ALA A 185 -11.43 12.91 -11.11
N VAL A 186 -12.40 12.64 -10.24
CA VAL A 186 -13.78 12.35 -10.65
C VAL A 186 -14.55 13.68 -10.56
N ILE A 187 -15.12 14.12 -11.67
CA ILE A 187 -15.79 15.42 -11.76
C ILE A 187 -17.31 15.24 -11.86
N THR A 188 -18.05 16.20 -11.30
CA THR A 188 -19.52 16.17 -11.26
C THR A 188 -20.16 16.17 -12.64
N ALA A 189 -19.55 16.85 -13.62
CA ALA A 189 -20.05 16.89 -14.99
C ALA A 189 -20.12 15.50 -15.62
N ASP A 190 -19.09 14.67 -15.43
CA ASP A 190 -19.04 13.31 -15.96
C ASP A 190 -20.07 12.39 -15.27
N ILE A 191 -20.29 12.57 -13.96
CA ILE A 191 -21.33 11.84 -13.23
C ILE A 191 -22.71 12.20 -13.78
N ILE A 192 -22.99 13.48 -14.02
CA ILE A 192 -24.25 13.96 -14.59
C ILE A 192 -24.46 13.42 -16.00
N GLU A 193 -23.42 13.48 -16.84
CA GLU A 193 -23.47 12.96 -18.20
C GLU A 193 -23.80 11.47 -18.22
N GLN A 194 -23.04 10.66 -17.48
CA GLN A 194 -23.25 9.21 -17.40
C GLN A 194 -24.61 8.87 -16.79
N HIS A 195 -25.03 9.59 -15.76
CA HIS A 195 -26.36 9.43 -15.17
C HIS A 195 -27.46 9.65 -16.21
N ASN A 196 -27.41 10.76 -16.95
CA ASN A 196 -28.46 11.16 -17.89
C ASN A 196 -28.52 10.23 -19.11
N ILE A 197 -27.38 9.67 -19.53
CA ILE A 197 -27.32 8.60 -20.54
C ILE A 197 -28.04 7.35 -20.01
N GLN A 198 -27.76 6.93 -18.78
CA GLN A 198 -28.29 5.70 -18.17
C GLN A 198 -29.75 5.83 -17.72
N ASN A 199 -30.23 7.05 -17.45
CA ASN A 199 -31.53 7.34 -16.86
C ASN A 199 -32.25 8.44 -17.64
N SER A 200 -32.60 8.21 -18.91
CA SER A 200 -33.11 9.22 -19.84
C SER A 200 -34.43 9.91 -19.45
N GLY A 201 -35.08 9.49 -18.35
CA GLY A 201 -36.27 10.15 -17.77
C GLY A 201 -35.98 11.03 -16.54
N SER A 202 -34.73 11.19 -16.14
CA SER A 202 -34.31 11.86 -14.91
C SER A 202 -33.06 12.69 -15.18
N VAL A 203 -33.13 13.99 -14.92
CA VAL A 203 -31.96 14.89 -15.03
C VAL A 203 -31.32 15.02 -13.66
N LEU A 204 -30.07 14.57 -13.55
CA LEU A 204 -29.27 14.76 -12.34
C LEU A 204 -28.72 16.19 -12.27
N SER A 205 -28.80 16.77 -11.09
CA SER A 205 -28.07 17.98 -10.71
C SER A 205 -27.66 17.88 -9.24
N PHE A 206 -26.81 18.78 -8.77
CA PHE A 206 -26.40 18.81 -7.37
C PHE A 206 -26.71 20.18 -6.78
N SER A 207 -27.35 20.22 -5.61
CA SER A 207 -27.47 21.45 -4.81
C SER A 207 -26.16 21.77 -4.08
N THR A 208 -25.47 20.73 -3.64
CA THR A 208 -24.10 20.78 -3.13
C THR A 208 -23.26 19.79 -3.92
N ALA A 209 -22.20 20.26 -4.56
CA ALA A 209 -21.33 19.40 -5.36
C ALA A 209 -20.58 18.38 -4.48
N PRO A 210 -20.57 17.09 -4.84
CA PRO A 210 -19.69 16.12 -4.18
C PRO A 210 -18.23 16.38 -4.54
N VAL A 211 -17.33 15.99 -3.63
CA VAL A 211 -15.88 16.07 -3.82
C VAL A 211 -15.30 14.69 -3.63
N PHE A 212 -14.42 14.31 -4.56
CA PHE A 212 -13.75 13.03 -4.58
C PHE A 212 -12.24 13.24 -4.49
N GLU A 213 -11.58 12.25 -3.92
CA GLU A 213 -10.13 12.16 -3.87
C GLU A 213 -9.72 10.83 -4.47
N VAL A 214 -9.01 10.88 -5.60
CA VAL A 214 -8.39 9.71 -6.21
C VAL A 214 -7.10 9.43 -5.47
N ILE A 215 -6.96 8.23 -4.91
CA ILE A 215 -5.75 7.83 -4.18
C ILE A 215 -4.77 7.24 -5.18
N ILE A 216 -3.68 7.96 -5.43
CA ILE A 216 -2.61 7.52 -6.33
C ILE A 216 -1.73 6.51 -5.60
N GLY A 217 -1.47 5.37 -6.25
CA GLY A 217 -0.57 4.34 -5.75
C GLY A 217 0.90 4.75 -5.76
N PRO A 218 1.80 3.92 -5.24
CA PRO A 218 3.24 4.15 -5.30
C PRO A 218 3.77 3.98 -6.72
N ASP A 219 4.87 4.65 -7.04
CA ASP A 219 5.57 4.46 -8.31
C ASP A 219 5.88 2.98 -8.55
N GLY A 220 5.58 2.52 -9.76
CA GLY A 220 5.71 1.11 -10.16
C GLY A 220 4.47 0.28 -9.82
N GLY A 221 3.49 0.81 -9.10
CA GLY A 221 2.27 0.11 -8.73
C GLY A 221 2.38 -0.69 -7.43
N HIS A 222 1.24 -0.91 -6.77
CA HIS A 222 1.21 -1.56 -5.47
C HIS A 222 1.80 -2.98 -5.49
N GLY A 223 2.66 -3.30 -4.51
CA GLY A 223 3.27 -4.61 -4.33
C GLY A 223 4.52 -4.86 -5.16
N THR A 224 4.96 -3.90 -5.99
CA THR A 224 6.15 -4.07 -6.82
C THR A 224 7.45 -3.96 -6.04
N ASN A 225 7.48 -3.09 -5.01
CA ASN A 225 8.62 -2.94 -4.11
C ASN A 225 8.14 -2.81 -2.67
N PRO A 226 7.84 -3.94 -1.99
CA PRO A 226 7.30 -3.91 -0.64
C PRO A 226 8.18 -3.16 0.37
N ALA A 227 9.50 -3.24 0.25
CA ALA A 227 10.43 -2.50 1.11
C ALA A 227 10.25 -0.98 0.98
N ARG A 228 10.22 -0.44 -0.25
CA ARG A 228 9.96 1.00 -0.48
C ARG A 228 8.56 1.40 -0.03
N GLU A 229 7.59 0.54 -0.29
CA GLU A 229 6.17 0.79 -0.07
C GLU A 229 5.71 0.73 1.39
N LEU A 230 6.38 -0.06 2.23
CA LEU A 230 6.05 -0.25 3.65
C LEU A 230 7.01 0.52 4.59
N GLY A 231 7.88 1.37 4.05
CA GLY A 231 8.78 2.20 4.84
C GLY A 231 10.03 1.47 5.36
N GLY A 232 10.55 0.51 4.60
CA GLY A 232 11.79 -0.19 4.92
C GLY A 232 12.97 0.77 5.05
N HIS A 233 13.44 0.96 6.29
CA HIS A 233 14.54 1.87 6.62
C HIS A 233 15.76 1.18 7.22
N PHE A 234 15.54 0.09 7.96
CA PHE A 234 16.60 -0.67 8.62
C PHE A 234 17.00 -1.89 7.78
N CYS A 235 18.28 -2.24 7.84
CA CYS A 235 18.79 -3.50 7.29
C CYS A 235 18.96 -4.49 8.45
N LEU A 236 18.38 -5.69 8.31
CA LEU A 236 18.61 -6.79 9.23
C LEU A 236 19.66 -7.72 8.63
N THR A 237 20.61 -8.14 9.45
CA THR A 237 21.71 -9.02 9.04
C THR A 237 21.79 -10.19 10.01
N ASP A 238 21.65 -11.40 9.48
CA ASP A 238 21.86 -12.65 10.19
C ASP A 238 23.01 -13.38 9.50
N VAL A 239 24.13 -13.55 10.20
CA VAL A 239 25.35 -14.17 9.67
C VAL A 239 25.81 -15.21 10.67
N LYS A 240 25.91 -16.45 10.20
CA LYS A 240 26.47 -17.57 10.97
C LYS A 240 27.80 -17.98 10.36
N LEU A 241 28.89 -17.58 11.00
CA LEU A 241 30.23 -18.02 10.62
C LEU A 241 30.44 -19.48 11.04
N GLN A 242 30.87 -20.33 10.10
CA GLN A 242 31.19 -21.74 10.38
C GLN A 242 32.66 -22.06 10.07
N GLN A 243 33.40 -22.44 11.12
CA GLN A 243 34.82 -22.82 11.05
C GLN A 243 35.63 -21.78 10.26
N THR A 244 36.28 -22.19 9.17
CA THR A 244 37.21 -21.36 8.40
C THR A 244 36.59 -20.77 7.13
N GLU A 245 35.34 -21.10 6.79
CA GLU A 245 34.67 -20.79 5.50
C GLU A 245 35.65 -20.85 4.31
N ALA A 246 36.07 -22.06 3.95
CA ALA A 246 37.06 -22.29 2.88
C ALA A 246 38.44 -21.62 3.11
N PHE A 247 38.87 -21.50 4.38
CA PHE A 247 40.14 -20.88 4.79
C PHE A 247 40.19 -19.35 4.60
N ASP A 248 39.04 -18.70 4.42
CA ASP A 248 38.93 -17.25 4.39
C ASP A 248 38.87 -16.63 5.78
N PHE A 249 38.45 -17.40 6.80
CA PHE A 249 38.47 -17.00 8.20
C PHE A 249 39.52 -17.78 9.01
N SER A 250 40.30 -17.04 9.80
CA SER A 250 41.16 -17.65 10.83
C SER A 250 40.31 -18.12 12.02
N VAL A 251 40.46 -19.40 12.36
CA VAL A 251 39.87 -20.00 13.57
C VAL A 251 40.81 -19.93 14.77
N VAL A 252 42.04 -19.43 14.59
CA VAL A 252 43.10 -19.41 15.62
C VAL A 252 42.96 -18.21 16.58
N ASN A 253 42.27 -17.14 16.18
CA ASN A 253 42.18 -15.92 16.96
C ASN A 253 41.20 -16.05 18.14
N ASP A 254 41.64 -15.63 19.34
CA ASP A 254 40.80 -15.56 20.55
C ASP A 254 39.75 -14.44 20.48
N PHE A 255 40.05 -13.36 19.75
CA PHE A 255 39.15 -12.20 19.61
C PHE A 255 38.86 -11.88 18.14
N ARG A 256 37.62 -11.49 17.86
CA ARG A 256 37.16 -11.06 16.52
C ARG A 256 36.46 -9.72 16.61
N GLN A 257 36.71 -8.87 15.63
CA GLN A 257 35.91 -7.68 15.35
C GLN A 257 35.14 -7.92 14.05
N ILE A 258 33.88 -7.50 14.03
CA ILE A 258 32.98 -7.66 12.88
C ILE A 258 32.55 -6.27 12.43
N GLY A 259 32.54 -6.03 11.13
CA GLY A 259 32.09 -4.79 10.52
C GLY A 259 31.34 -5.07 9.22
N ILE A 260 30.46 -4.13 8.83
CA ILE A 260 29.69 -4.21 7.60
C ILE A 260 30.30 -3.25 6.59
N VAL A 261 30.58 -3.76 5.38
CA VAL A 261 31.06 -2.96 4.25
C VAL A 261 29.92 -2.83 3.24
N ARG A 262 29.53 -1.60 2.91
CA ARG A 262 28.50 -1.33 1.90
C ARG A 262 29.13 -1.30 0.51
N ASN A 263 28.52 -2.02 -0.44
CA ASN A 263 28.88 -2.05 -1.86
C ASN A 263 30.40 -2.19 -2.09
N PRO A 264 31.05 -3.26 -1.57
CA PRO A 264 32.47 -3.48 -1.84
C PRO A 264 32.67 -3.70 -3.34
N TYR A 265 33.74 -3.11 -3.91
CA TYR A 265 34.13 -3.37 -5.29
C TYR A 265 35.08 -4.58 -5.37
N SER A 266 35.02 -5.29 -6.50
CA SER A 266 36.05 -6.26 -6.85
C SER A 266 37.40 -5.56 -6.99
N TYR A 267 38.47 -6.17 -6.48
CA TYR A 267 39.80 -5.58 -6.45
C TYR A 267 40.24 -5.05 -7.81
N GLY A 268 40.68 -3.79 -7.85
CA GLY A 268 41.15 -3.14 -9.07
C GLY A 268 40.06 -2.76 -10.07
N THR A 269 38.78 -2.85 -9.68
CA THR A 269 37.63 -2.53 -10.55
C THR A 269 36.68 -1.53 -9.89
N THR A 270 35.72 -1.03 -10.66
CA THR A 270 34.56 -0.26 -10.18
C THR A 270 33.28 -1.09 -10.11
N SER A 271 33.39 -2.42 -10.25
CA SER A 271 32.26 -3.33 -10.27
C SER A 271 32.00 -3.87 -8.87
N ASN A 272 30.72 -3.94 -8.46
CA ASN A 272 30.35 -4.53 -7.19
C ASN A 272 30.84 -5.97 -7.08
N PHE A 273 31.38 -6.33 -5.92
CA PHE A 273 31.75 -7.68 -5.58
C PHE A 273 30.50 -8.53 -5.36
N THR A 274 30.42 -9.68 -6.03
CA THR A 274 29.26 -10.59 -5.99
C THR A 274 29.61 -11.99 -5.47
N GLY A 275 30.84 -12.21 -5.01
CA GLY A 275 31.26 -13.49 -4.43
C GLY A 275 30.75 -13.66 -2.99
N SER A 276 30.84 -14.88 -2.46
CA SER A 276 30.43 -15.20 -1.08
C SER A 276 31.43 -14.74 -0.02
N THR A 277 32.73 -14.73 -0.34
CA THR A 277 33.81 -14.36 0.57
C THR A 277 34.91 -13.62 -0.20
N CYS A 278 35.56 -12.64 0.43
CA CYS A 278 36.78 -12.01 -0.10
C CYS A 278 37.70 -11.56 1.02
N ARG A 279 39.01 -11.49 0.72
CA ARG A 279 39.99 -10.89 1.62
C ARG A 279 39.96 -9.38 1.44
N GLN A 280 39.53 -8.66 2.48
CA GLN A 280 39.50 -7.19 2.47
C GLN A 280 40.89 -6.56 2.43
N THR A 281 41.92 -7.30 2.88
CA THR A 281 43.28 -6.77 3.02
C THR A 281 44.28 -7.63 2.27
N TYR A 282 45.09 -7.00 1.41
CA TYR A 282 46.20 -7.67 0.71
C TYR A 282 47.39 -7.94 1.64
N ALA A 283 47.79 -6.95 2.45
CA ALA A 283 48.80 -7.10 3.50
C ALA A 283 48.59 -6.04 4.60
N VAL A 284 48.75 -6.44 5.87
CA VAL A 284 48.82 -5.49 7.00
C VAL A 284 50.29 -5.35 7.39
N LYS A 285 50.86 -4.14 7.20
CA LYS A 285 52.19 -3.81 7.71
C LYS A 285 52.05 -3.25 9.12
N LEU A 286 52.34 -4.05 10.13
CA LEU A 286 52.38 -3.59 11.52
C LEU A 286 53.68 -2.79 11.76
N ALA A 287 53.57 -1.61 12.35
CA ALA A 287 54.72 -0.83 12.78
C ALA A 287 55.30 -1.49 14.04
N SER A 288 56.38 -2.25 13.87
CA SER A 288 57.24 -2.87 14.91
C SER A 288 56.55 -3.49 16.13
N ASN A 289 56.64 -4.82 16.24
CA ASN A 289 56.41 -5.51 17.51
C ASN A 289 57.41 -5.02 18.56
N SER A 290 56.96 -4.38 19.64
CA SER A 290 57.60 -4.54 20.94
C SER A 290 56.77 -5.55 21.71
N GLY A 291 57.25 -6.80 21.72
CA GLY A 291 56.89 -7.78 22.73
C GLY A 291 57.60 -7.48 24.04
#